data_AF-A0A7W1U5A6-F1
#
_entry.id   AF-A0A7W1U5A6-F1
#
_cell.length_a   1.000
_cell.length_b   1.000
_cell.length_c   1.000
_cell.angle_alpha   90.00
_cell.angle_beta   90.00
_cell.angle_gamma   90.00
#
_symmetry.space_group_name_H-M   'P 1'
#
loop_
_entity.id
_entity.type
_entity.pdbx_description
1 polymer ?
#
loop_
_entity_poly.entity_id
_entity_poly.type
_entity_poly.pdbx_seq_one_letter_code
_entity_poly.pdbx_strand_id
1 'polypeptide(L)'
;MSFEEFQNRARLYVIGALEDGENLDFEEARAEFGQKAEDFITECYQLHEAFALSLRPAKASDALKERLMKMVRERKPDTAR
;
A
#
# COMPACT_ATOMS: atom_id res chain seq x y z
N MET A 1 -9.45 -20.89 14.26
CA MET A 1 -9.60 -20.84 12.78
C MET A 1 -8.51 -21.66 12.13
N SER A 2 -8.66 -22.09 10.87
CA SER A 2 -7.55 -22.68 10.12
C SER A 2 -6.45 -21.66 9.80
N PHE A 3 -5.25 -22.12 9.49
CA PHE A 3 -4.16 -21.21 9.14
C PHE A 3 -4.43 -20.43 7.84
N GLU A 4 -5.16 -21.01 6.89
CA GLU A 4 -5.54 -20.32 5.65
C GLU A 4 -6.53 -19.16 5.92
N GLU A 5 -7.52 -19.39 6.79
CA GLU A 5 -8.44 -18.33 7.25
C GLU A 5 -7.68 -17.24 8.01
N PHE A 6 -6.72 -17.63 8.86
CA PHE A 6 -5.83 -16.70 9.53
C PHE A 6 -5.03 -15.85 8.54
N GLN A 7 -4.46 -16.45 7.49
CA GLN A 7 -3.73 -15.71 6.47
C GLN A 7 -4.61 -14.67 5.75
N ASN A 8 -5.88 -14.99 5.51
CA ASN A 8 -6.84 -14.03 4.94
C ASN A 8 -7.09 -12.86 5.91
N ARG A 9 -7.36 -13.14 7.19
CA ARG A 9 -7.56 -12.10 8.22
C ARG A 9 -6.30 -11.27 8.46
N ALA A 10 -5.11 -11.87 8.42
CA ALA A 10 -3.84 -11.18 8.56
C ALA A 10 -3.60 -10.13 7.44
N ARG A 11 -4.01 -10.45 6.21
CA ARG A 11 -3.95 -9.49 5.09
C ARG A 11 -4.86 -8.28 5.33
N LEU A 12 -6.08 -8.51 5.82
CA LEU A 12 -7.02 -7.44 6.19
C LEU A 12 -6.51 -6.60 7.37
N TYR A 13 -5.96 -7.27 8.38
CA TYR A 13 -5.35 -6.64 9.55
C TYR A 13 -4.23 -5.66 9.17
N VAL A 14 -3.27 -6.11 8.35
CA VAL A 14 -2.11 -5.30 7.92
C VAL A 14 -2.51 -4.03 7.16
N ILE A 15 -3.60 -4.07 6.39
CA ILE A 15 -4.11 -2.91 5.66
C ILE A 15 -5.15 -2.09 6.45
N GLY A 16 -5.44 -2.47 7.69
CA GLY A 16 -6.42 -1.78 8.55
C GLY A 16 -7.88 -1.98 8.13
N ALA A 17 -8.20 -3.09 7.47
CA ALA A 17 -9.53 -3.42 6.95
C ALA A 17 -10.20 -4.62 7.66
N LEU A 18 -9.64 -5.08 8.79
CA LEU A 18 -10.26 -6.12 9.60
C LEU A 18 -11.43 -5.53 10.38
N GLU A 19 -12.59 -6.19 10.37
CA GLU A 19 -13.78 -5.70 11.06
C GLU A 19 -13.65 -5.83 12.59
N ASP A 20 -14.28 -4.92 13.34
CA ASP A 20 -14.18 -4.88 14.81
C ASP A 20 -14.59 -6.19 15.50
N GLY A 21 -15.53 -6.93 14.90
CA GLY A 21 -16.01 -8.23 15.41
C GLY A 21 -15.04 -9.40 15.16
N GLU A 22 -14.06 -9.24 14.26
CA GLU A 22 -13.13 -10.30 13.86
C GLU A 22 -11.78 -10.24 14.59
N ASN A 23 -11.53 -9.16 15.33
CA ASN A 23 -10.25 -8.92 16.03
C ASN A 23 -9.96 -9.96 17.10
N LEU A 24 -10.96 -10.36 17.90
CA LEU A 24 -10.74 -11.27 19.03
C LEU A 24 -10.27 -12.65 18.53
N ASP A 25 -11.04 -13.26 17.63
CA ASP A 25 -10.69 -14.54 17.01
C ASP A 25 -9.32 -14.48 16.32
N PHE A 26 -9.00 -13.36 15.67
CA PHE A 26 -7.72 -13.16 14.99
C PHE A 26 -6.56 -13.14 15.98
N GLU A 27 -6.66 -12.40 17.09
CA GLU A 27 -5.63 -12.36 18.13
C GLU A 27 -5.47 -13.70 18.85
N GLU A 28 -6.58 -14.43 19.09
CA GLU A 28 -6.53 -15.79 19.62
C GLU A 28 -5.78 -16.75 18.68
N ALA A 29 -6.10 -16.71 17.38
CA ALA A 29 -5.41 -17.51 16.37
C ALA A 29 -3.96 -17.10 16.17
N ARG A 30 -3.65 -15.80 16.27
CA ARG A 30 -2.28 -15.27 16.25
C ARG A 30 -1.46 -15.87 17.39
N ALA A 31 -2.02 -15.90 18.59
CA ALA A 31 -1.40 -16.53 19.76
C ALA A 31 -1.26 -18.05 19.58
N GLU A 32 -2.27 -18.72 19.04
CA GLU A 32 -2.28 -20.17 18.79
C GLU A 32 -1.19 -20.59 17.79
N PHE A 33 -1.08 -19.88 16.67
CA PHE A 33 -0.09 -20.17 15.62
C PHE A 33 1.32 -19.64 15.95
N GLY A 34 1.43 -18.73 16.92
CA GLY A 34 2.69 -18.22 17.46
C GLY A 34 3.61 -17.65 16.37
N GLN A 35 4.88 -18.06 16.38
CA GLN A 35 5.89 -17.51 15.47
C GLN A 35 5.50 -17.62 13.99
N LYS A 36 4.81 -18.71 13.61
CA LYS A 36 4.36 -18.90 12.23
C LYS A 36 3.37 -17.81 11.77
N ALA A 37 2.52 -17.34 12.69
CA ALA A 37 1.63 -16.22 12.44
C ALA A 37 2.40 -14.89 12.33
N GLU A 38 3.36 -14.64 13.24
CA GLU A 38 4.18 -13.42 13.21
C GLU A 38 5.02 -13.31 11.93
N ASP A 39 5.60 -14.42 11.47
CA ASP A 39 6.38 -14.47 10.22
C ASP A 39 5.50 -14.08 9.02
N PHE A 40 4.27 -14.61 8.96
CA PHE A 40 3.33 -14.30 7.89
C PHE A 40 2.81 -12.85 7.95
N ILE A 41 2.51 -12.33 9.14
CA ILE A 41 2.13 -10.93 9.34
C ILE A 41 3.28 -10.01 8.89
N THR A 42 4.52 -10.35 9.23
CA THR A 42 5.72 -9.60 8.82
C THR A 42 5.86 -9.57 7.30
N GLU A 43 5.67 -10.71 6.63
CA GLU A 43 5.65 -10.78 5.15
C GLU A 43 4.58 -9.87 4.55
N CYS A 44 3.36 -9.87 5.13
CA CYS A 44 2.28 -8.99 4.69
C CYS A 44 2.65 -7.51 4.84
N TYR A 45 3.27 -7.10 5.95
CA TYR A 45 3.74 -5.73 6.15
C TYR A 45 4.83 -5.33 5.14
N GLN A 46 5.78 -6.22 4.84
CA GLN A 46 6.81 -5.97 3.83
C GLN A 46 6.21 -5.75 2.45
N LEU A 47 5.22 -6.57 2.06
CA LEU A 47 4.49 -6.41 0.80
C LEU A 47 3.70 -5.11 0.75
N HIS A 48 3.02 -4.75 1.84
CA HIS A 48 2.27 -3.49 1.94
C HIS A 48 3.20 -2.27 1.85
N GLU A 49 4.35 -2.30 2.53
CA GLU A 49 5.35 -1.23 2.45
C GLU A 49 5.96 -1.11 1.05
N ALA A 50 6.34 -2.23 0.42
CA ALA A 50 6.85 -2.25 -0.94
C ALA A 50 5.82 -1.70 -1.94
N PHE A 51 4.54 -2.06 -1.77
CA PHE A 51 3.45 -1.50 -2.57
C PHE A 51 3.30 0.01 -2.34
N ALA A 52 3.28 0.47 -1.09
CA ALA A 52 3.20 1.90 -0.77
C ALA A 52 4.41 2.69 -1.33
N LEU A 53 5.62 2.11 -1.32
CA LEU A 53 6.82 2.67 -1.93
C LEU A 53 6.70 2.75 -3.45
N SER A 54 6.10 1.74 -4.10
CA SER A 54 5.83 1.75 -5.54
C SER A 54 4.80 2.82 -5.95
N LEU A 55 3.86 3.15 -5.04
CA LEU A 55 2.85 4.18 -5.24
C LEU A 55 3.37 5.60 -4.97
N ARG A 56 4.45 5.77 -4.19
CA ARG A 56 5.07 7.09 -4.07
C ARG A 56 5.47 7.52 -5.47
N PRO A 57 5.13 8.75 -5.93
CA PRO A 57 5.63 9.22 -7.19
C PRO A 57 7.15 9.14 -7.08
N ALA A 58 7.77 8.29 -7.90
CA ALA A 58 9.18 8.42 -8.19
C ALA A 58 9.41 9.91 -8.44
N LYS A 59 10.52 10.45 -7.96
CA LYS A 59 10.96 11.85 -8.14
C LYS A 59 10.94 12.36 -9.60
N ALA A 60 10.46 11.56 -10.55
CA ALA A 60 10.01 11.89 -11.89
C ALA A 60 8.85 12.90 -11.96
N SER A 61 8.01 13.07 -10.92
CA SER A 61 6.88 14.02 -10.99
C SER A 61 7.34 15.46 -11.26
N ASP A 62 8.37 15.95 -10.58
CA ASP A 62 8.78 17.35 -10.72
C ASP A 62 9.45 17.64 -12.06
N ALA A 63 10.30 16.74 -12.56
CA ALA A 63 10.94 16.90 -13.87
C ALA A 63 9.95 16.75 -15.03
N LEU A 64 8.98 15.82 -14.93
CA LEU A 64 7.89 15.70 -15.90
C LEU A 64 6.94 16.89 -15.84
N LYS A 65 6.61 17.38 -14.64
CA LYS A 65 5.79 18.57 -14.44
C LYS A 65 6.47 19.83 -14.98
N GLU A 66 7.78 19.98 -14.75
CA GLU A 66 8.56 21.09 -15.31
C GLU A 66 8.63 21.02 -16.84
N ARG A 67 8.84 19.83 -17.40
CA ARG A 67 8.82 19.61 -18.86
C ARG A 67 7.43 19.89 -19.45
N LEU A 68 6.35 19.45 -18.80
CA LEU A 68 4.98 19.74 -19.19
C LEU A 68 4.70 21.25 -19.16
N MET A 69 5.12 21.93 -18.09
CA MET A 69 4.98 23.37 -17.93
C MET A 69 5.77 24.16 -18.99
N LYS A 70 6.96 23.71 -19.40
CA LYS A 70 7.72 24.30 -20.52
C LYS A 70 6.97 24.14 -21.84
N MET A 71 6.50 22.94 -22.15
CA MET A 71 5.72 22.67 -23.37
C MET A 71 4.42 23.50 -23.46
N VAL A 72 3.75 23.74 -22.32
CA VAL A 72 2.54 24.59 -22.26
C VAL A 72 2.89 26.07 -22.45
N ARG A 73 4.00 26.54 -21.87
CA ARG A 73 4.44 27.95 -21.99
C ARG A 73 4.97 28.29 -23.38
N GLU A 74 5.62 27.34 -24.06
CA GLU A 74 6.11 27.49 -25.44
C GLU A 74 4.98 27.45 -26.48
N ARG A 75 3.80 26.92 -26.11
CA ARG A 75 2.57 26.95 -26.91
C ARG A 75 1.71 28.20 -26.66
N LYS A 76 2.31 29.35 -26.34
CA LYS A 76 1.56 30.61 -26.49
C LYS A 76 1.19 30.76 -27.97
N PRO A 77 -0.10 30.93 -28.32
CA PRO A 77 -0.48 31.22 -29.69
C PRO A 77 0.17 32.54 -30.07
N ASP A 78 0.86 32.52 -31.21
CA ASP A 78 1.30 33.70 -31.92
C ASP A 78 0.04 34.39 -32.48
N THR A 79 -0.74 35.01 -31.60
CA THR A 79 -1.87 35.87 -31.94
C THR A 79 -1.65 37.22 -31.28
N ALA A 80 -0.65 37.93 -31.80
CA ALA A 80 -0.54 39.36 -31.72
C ALA A 80 -0.29 39.90 -33.14
N ARG A 81 -1.36 39.95 -33.94
CA ARG A 81 -1.54 40.89 -35.05
C ARG A 81 -3.03 41.14 -35.23
#